data_AF-A0A935X6G6-F1
#
_entry.id   AF-A0A935X6G6-F1
#
_cell.length_a   1.000
_cell.length_b   1.000
_cell.length_c   1.000
_cell.angle_alpha   90.00
_cell.angle_beta   90.00
_cell.angle_gamma   90.00
#
_symmetry.space_group_name_H-M   'P 1'
#
loop_
_entity.id
_entity.type
_entity.pdbx_description
1 polymer ?
#
loop_
_entity_poly.entity_id
_entity_poly.type
_entity_poly.pdbx_seq_one_letter_code
_entity_poly.pdbx_strand_id
1 'polypeptide(L)'
;MMQHLNNVSYFRYFEEARISWFRATGFAGAGDAESAVLGSITCRFVKPAVYPADVVVELRAGRVGNSSFGVMHVMRDAADPAVVYAHGEAVLVWIETATGRPVPVPEGIRKILQS
;
A
#
# COMPACT_ATOMS: atom_id res chain seq x y z
N MET A 1 27.91 -9.58 5.28
CA MET A 1 26.53 -9.52 4.75
C MET A 1 25.96 -8.18 5.20
N MET A 2 25.59 -7.28 4.29
CA MET A 2 25.21 -5.91 4.64
C MET A 2 24.04 -5.95 5.62
N GLN A 3 24.20 -5.40 6.83
CA GLN A 3 23.25 -5.48 7.96
C GLN A 3 21.94 -4.71 7.71
N HIS A 4 21.60 -4.47 6.45
CA HIS A 4 20.44 -3.70 6.04
C HIS A 4 19.30 -4.62 5.63
N LEU A 5 18.10 -4.15 5.85
CA LEU A 5 16.88 -4.80 5.45
C LEU A 5 16.87 -5.00 3.92
N ASN A 6 16.50 -6.19 3.47
CA ASN A 6 16.43 -6.50 2.04
C ASN A 6 15.43 -5.55 1.34
N ASN A 7 15.80 -5.00 0.19
CA ASN A 7 14.96 -4.12 -0.62
C ASN A 7 13.57 -4.72 -0.90
N VAL A 8 13.46 -6.04 -1.06
CA VAL A 8 12.19 -6.75 -1.26
C VAL A 8 11.27 -6.63 -0.03
N SER A 9 11.83 -6.58 1.17
CA SER A 9 11.05 -6.53 2.42
C SER A 9 10.27 -5.23 2.57
N TYR A 10 10.76 -4.10 2.01
CA TYR A 10 10.01 -2.84 1.99
C TYR A 10 8.67 -2.98 1.25
N PHE A 11 8.68 -3.64 0.08
CA PHE A 11 7.46 -3.88 -0.70
C PHE A 11 6.50 -4.83 0.02
N ARG A 12 7.03 -5.81 0.76
CA ARG A 12 6.19 -6.67 1.62
C ARG A 12 5.52 -5.88 2.74
N TYR A 13 6.24 -5.00 3.43
CA TYR A 13 5.63 -4.16 4.45
C TYR A 13 4.56 -3.21 3.88
N PHE A 14 4.80 -2.67 2.68
CA PHE A 14 3.79 -1.87 1.98
C PHE A 14 2.54 -2.69 1.64
N GLU A 15 2.70 -3.93 1.18
CA GLU A 15 1.59 -4.84 0.91
C GLU A 15 0.79 -5.18 2.16
N GLU A 16 1.46 -5.58 3.24
CA GLU A 16 0.82 -5.88 4.53
C GLU A 16 0.05 -4.67 5.07
N ALA A 17 0.61 -3.46 4.96
CA ALA A 17 -0.07 -2.24 5.36
C ALA A 17 -1.38 -2.03 4.56
N ARG A 18 -1.35 -2.23 3.23
CA ARG A 18 -2.55 -2.12 2.39
C ARG A 18 -3.58 -3.20 2.72
N ILE A 19 -3.16 -4.45 2.94
CA ILE A 19 -4.05 -5.54 3.35
C ILE A 19 -4.74 -5.20 4.68
N SER A 20 -3.97 -4.72 5.66
CA SER A 20 -4.50 -4.27 6.95
C SER A 20 -5.52 -3.15 6.79
N TRP A 21 -5.23 -2.15 5.95
CA TRP A 21 -6.16 -1.07 5.63
C TRP A 21 -7.45 -1.57 4.96
N PHE A 22 -7.36 -2.42 3.94
CA PHE A 22 -8.55 -3.01 3.30
C PHE A 22 -9.42 -3.79 4.28
N ARG A 23 -8.82 -4.52 5.22
CA ARG A 23 -9.56 -5.25 6.26
C ARG A 23 -10.28 -4.29 7.19
N ALA A 24 -9.62 -3.20 7.59
CA ALA A 24 -10.22 -2.19 8.46
C ALA A 24 -11.39 -1.43 7.79
N THR A 25 -11.38 -1.29 6.47
CA THR A 25 -12.47 -0.62 5.72
C THR A 25 -13.64 -1.54 5.37
N GLY A 26 -13.51 -2.86 5.60
CA GLY A 26 -14.54 -3.84 5.24
C GLY A 26 -14.59 -4.20 3.75
N PHE A 27 -13.59 -3.78 2.97
CA PHE A 27 -13.47 -4.06 1.52
C PHE A 27 -12.39 -5.12 1.22
N ALA A 28 -11.97 -5.89 2.22
CA ALA A 28 -11.04 -7.00 2.03
C ALA A 28 -11.81 -8.29 1.78
N GLY A 29 -11.76 -8.81 0.55
CA GLY A 29 -12.26 -10.15 0.27
C GLY A 29 -11.43 -10.89 -0.76
N ALA A 30 -10.81 -11.99 -0.32
CA ALA A 30 -10.55 -13.12 -1.21
C ALA A 30 -11.89 -13.82 -1.45
N GLY A 31 -12.37 -13.81 -2.68
CA GLY A 31 -13.68 -14.39 -3.05
C GLY A 31 -14.77 -13.37 -3.39
N ASP A 32 -14.48 -12.06 -3.33
CA ASP A 32 -15.41 -11.03 -3.79
C ASP A 32 -15.48 -11.02 -5.33
N ALA A 33 -16.64 -10.63 -5.86
CA ALA A 33 -16.85 -10.46 -7.30
C ALA A 33 -15.94 -9.37 -7.90
N GLU A 34 -15.43 -8.46 -7.06
CA GLU A 34 -14.52 -7.41 -7.43
C GLU A 34 -13.38 -7.28 -6.41
N SER A 35 -12.19 -6.83 -6.85
CA SER A 35 -11.04 -6.65 -5.95
C SER A 35 -10.04 -5.62 -6.47
N ALA A 36 -9.18 -5.12 -5.57
CA ALA A 36 -8.02 -4.32 -5.94
C ALA A 36 -6.82 -5.21 -6.29
N VAL A 37 -6.24 -4.98 -7.47
CA VAL A 37 -4.97 -5.56 -7.88
C VAL A 37 -3.89 -4.49 -8.02
N LEU A 38 -2.64 -4.87 -7.78
CA LEU A 38 -1.50 -3.98 -7.91
C LEU A 38 -1.20 -3.74 -9.40
N GLY A 39 -1.36 -2.50 -9.87
CA GLY A 39 -1.00 -2.08 -11.22
C GLY A 39 0.46 -1.61 -11.31
N SER A 40 0.93 -0.86 -10.31
CA SER A 40 2.33 -0.47 -10.20
C SER A 40 2.73 -0.23 -8.75
N ILE A 41 4.02 -0.36 -8.46
CA ILE A 41 4.60 0.05 -7.18
C ILE A 41 6.00 0.62 -7.40
N THR A 42 6.31 1.69 -6.68
CA THR A 42 7.64 2.29 -6.64
C THR A 42 8.08 2.42 -5.19
N CYS A 43 9.39 2.45 -4.98
CA CYS A 43 10.00 2.69 -3.68
C CYS A 43 11.23 3.57 -3.85
N ARG A 44 11.23 4.70 -3.15
CA ARG A 44 12.40 5.55 -2.96
C ARG A 44 12.99 5.25 -1.59
N PHE A 45 14.16 4.62 -1.58
CA PHE A 45 14.93 4.36 -0.37
C PHE A 45 15.61 5.66 0.08
N VAL A 46 15.33 6.09 1.32
CA VAL A 46 15.87 7.32 1.91
C VAL A 46 17.04 7.01 2.84
N LYS A 47 16.84 6.06 3.74
CA LYS A 47 17.85 5.62 4.71
C LYS A 47 17.76 4.09 4.85
N PRO A 48 18.89 3.37 4.93
CA PRO A 48 18.85 1.93 5.14
C PRO A 48 18.36 1.61 6.55
N ALA A 49 17.30 0.80 6.67
CA ALA A 49 16.91 0.17 7.93
C ALA A 49 17.92 -0.95 8.28
N VAL A 50 18.49 -0.93 9.49
CA VAL A 50 19.50 -1.91 9.97
C VAL A 50 18.83 -2.91 10.90
N TYR A 51 19.13 -4.21 10.76
CA TYR A 51 18.54 -5.23 11.63
C TYR A 51 19.14 -5.21 13.05
N PRO A 52 18.32 -5.43 14.10
CA PRO A 52 16.85 -5.42 14.10
C PRO A 52 16.30 -3.99 13.99
N ALA A 53 15.22 -3.82 13.22
CA ALA A 53 14.50 -2.55 13.12
C ALA A 53 12.99 -2.78 13.24
N ASP A 54 12.36 -2.03 14.14
CA ASP A 54 10.92 -1.92 14.23
C ASP A 54 10.46 -0.74 13.38
N VAL A 55 9.44 -0.97 12.57
CA VAL A 55 9.01 -0.02 11.54
C VAL A 55 7.52 0.20 11.56
N VAL A 56 7.11 1.41 11.21
CA VAL A 56 5.71 1.78 10.98
C VAL A 56 5.56 2.17 9.52
N VAL A 57 4.54 1.62 8.86
CA VAL A 57 4.16 2.02 7.51
C VAL A 57 2.87 2.84 7.59
N GLU A 58 3.00 4.13 7.32
CA GLU A 58 1.87 5.04 7.17
C GLU A 58 1.32 4.96 5.75
N LEU A 59 0.00 4.91 5.61
CA LEU A 59 -0.66 5.02 4.31
C LEU A 59 -1.30 6.40 4.16
N ARG A 60 -1.25 6.94 2.94
CA ARG A 60 -2.01 8.13 2.57
C ARG A 60 -2.72 7.91 1.25
N ALA A 61 -3.92 8.46 1.12
CA ALA A 61 -4.66 8.43 -0.13
C ALA A 61 -3.88 9.21 -1.21
N GLY A 62 -3.73 8.59 -2.38
CA GLY A 62 -3.24 9.23 -3.58
C GLY A 62 -4.38 9.68 -4.49
N ARG A 63 -4.06 9.92 -5.77
CA ARG A 63 -5.07 10.28 -6.76
C ARG A 63 -6.08 9.15 -6.96
N VAL A 64 -7.37 9.47 -6.97
CA VAL A 64 -8.45 8.53 -7.30
C VAL A 64 -8.91 8.78 -8.75
N GLY A 65 -8.83 7.75 -9.59
CA GLY A 65 -9.32 7.72 -10.96
C GLY A 65 -10.72 7.12 -11.07
N ASN A 66 -11.05 6.61 -12.27
CA ASN A 66 -12.31 5.88 -12.48
C ASN A 66 -12.22 4.46 -11.88
N SER A 67 -11.33 3.63 -12.42
CA SER A 67 -11.10 2.23 -12.02
C SER A 67 -9.77 2.01 -11.31
N SER A 68 -9.09 3.07 -10.89
CA SER A 68 -7.80 2.97 -10.19
C SER A 68 -7.66 4.04 -9.12
N PHE A 69 -6.76 3.82 -8.17
CA PHE A 69 -6.40 4.79 -7.15
C PHE A 69 -4.98 4.59 -6.64
N GLY A 70 -4.37 5.70 -6.21
CA GLY A 70 -3.05 5.72 -5.60
C GLY A 70 -3.10 5.48 -4.08
N VAL A 71 -2.09 4.80 -3.56
CA VAL A 71 -1.79 4.70 -2.13
C VAL A 71 -0.31 5.04 -1.93
N MET A 72 -0.06 6.09 -1.17
CA MET A 72 1.29 6.49 -0.77
C MET A 72 1.66 5.78 0.53
N HIS A 73 2.92 5.39 0.65
CA HIS A 73 3.47 4.70 1.81
C HIS A 73 4.63 5.52 2.37
N VAL A 74 4.71 5.67 3.68
CA VAL A 74 5.89 6.20 4.35
C VAL A 74 6.32 5.20 5.40
N MET A 75 7.52 4.64 5.23
CA MET A 75 8.11 3.72 6.20
C MET A 75 9.03 4.50 7.13
N ARG A 76 8.71 4.47 8.42
CA ARG A 76 9.42 5.16 9.48
C ARG A 76 9.94 4.20 10.52
N ASP A 77 10.90 4.67 11.31
CA ASP A 77 11.27 4.00 12.54
C ASP A 77 10.13 4.08 13.56
N ALA A 78 9.88 2.98 14.27
CA ALA A 78 8.81 2.91 15.25
C ALA A 78 9.12 3.71 16.53
N ALA A 79 10.39 3.88 16.88
CA ALA A 79 10.82 4.61 18.07
C ALA A 79 11.06 6.11 17.77
N ASP A 80 11.47 6.44 16.55
CA ASP A 80 11.66 7.83 16.10
C ASP A 80 10.95 8.13 14.76
N PRO A 81 9.73 8.69 14.80
CA PRO A 81 8.98 9.04 13.59
C PRO A 81 9.69 10.03 12.67
N ALA A 82 10.70 10.78 13.14
CA ALA A 82 11.48 11.67 12.28
C ALA A 82 12.38 10.89 11.31
N VAL A 83 12.74 9.64 11.62
CA VAL A 83 13.55 8.78 10.77
C VAL A 83 12.68 8.11 9.71
N VAL A 84 12.85 8.54 8.46
CA VAL A 84 12.21 7.93 7.29
C VAL A 84 13.18 6.96 6.61
N TYR A 85 12.75 5.71 6.46
CA TYR A 85 13.49 4.69 5.73
C TYR A 85 13.16 4.71 4.23
N ALA A 86 11.89 4.84 3.87
CA ALA A 86 11.47 4.83 2.47
C ALA A 86 10.12 5.52 2.22
N HIS A 87 9.94 5.98 0.98
CA HIS A 87 8.66 6.38 0.44
C HIS A 87 8.22 5.40 -0.65
N GLY A 88 6.99 4.91 -0.57
CA GLY A 88 6.40 4.06 -1.58
C GLY A 88 5.20 4.71 -2.26
N GLU A 89 4.97 4.40 -3.52
CA GLU A 89 3.75 4.77 -4.23
C GLU A 89 3.23 3.52 -4.93
N ALA A 90 1.98 3.16 -4.67
CA ALA A 90 1.30 2.07 -5.34
C ALA A 90 0.09 2.61 -6.11
N VAL A 91 -0.12 2.12 -7.32
CA VAL A 91 -1.38 2.28 -8.04
C VAL A 91 -2.13 0.96 -8.00
N LEU A 92 -3.33 0.98 -7.43
CA LEU A 92 -4.25 -0.15 -7.41
C LEU A 92 -5.30 0.04 -8.51
N VAL A 93 -5.66 -1.05 -9.17
CA VAL A 93 -6.73 -1.11 -10.16
C VAL A 93 -7.84 -1.97 -9.59
N TRP A 94 -9.07 -1.47 -9.63
CA TRP A 94 -10.25 -2.22 -9.22
C TRP A 94 -10.76 -3.03 -10.40
N ILE A 95 -10.94 -4.34 -10.21
CA ILE A 95 -11.30 -5.28 -11.27
C ILE A 95 -12.47 -6.15 -10.88
N GLU A 96 -13.23 -6.62 -11.86
CA GLU A 96 -14.08 -7.81 -11.71
C GLU A 96 -13.18 -9.05 -11.65
N THR A 97 -13.25 -9.83 -10.57
CA THR A 97 -12.31 -10.95 -10.32
C THR A 97 -12.47 -12.08 -11.33
N ALA A 98 -13.69 -12.30 -11.84
CA ALA A 98 -13.98 -13.35 -12.81
C ALA A 98 -13.35 -13.09 -14.19
N THR A 99 -13.25 -11.83 -14.61
CA THR A 99 -12.78 -11.47 -15.96
C THR A 99 -11.44 -10.73 -15.98
N GLY A 100 -11.00 -10.22 -14.83
CA GLY A 100 -9.81 -9.35 -14.71
C GLY A 100 -10.01 -7.96 -15.32
N ARG A 101 -11.23 -7.60 -15.76
CA ARG A 101 -11.49 -6.32 -16.41
C ARG A 101 -11.60 -5.20 -15.37
N PRO A 102 -11.03 -4.02 -15.64
CA PRO A 102 -11.20 -2.86 -14.77
C PRO A 102 -12.67 -2.45 -14.66
N VAL A 103 -13.14 -2.23 -13.43
CA VAL A 103 -14.48 -1.71 -13.14
C VAL A 103 -14.35 -0.46 -12.24
N PRO A 104 -15.38 0.41 -12.16
CA PRO A 104 -15.29 1.62 -11.35
C PRO A 104 -14.96 1.32 -9.88
N VAL A 105 -14.10 2.14 -9.27
CA VAL A 105 -13.81 2.03 -7.83
C VAL A 105 -15.10 2.24 -7.04
N PRO A 106 -15.45 1.32 -6.11
CA PRO A 106 -16.67 1.40 -5.32
C PRO A 106 -16.79 2.73 -4.58
N GLU A 107 -18.01 3.25 -4.47
CA GLU A 107 -18.26 4.56 -3.88
C GLU A 107 -17.80 4.63 -2.41
N GLY A 108 -17.93 3.53 -1.65
CA GLY A 108 -17.45 3.47 -0.27
C GLY A 108 -15.94 3.63 -0.15
N ILE A 109 -15.15 2.95 -1.01
CA ILE A 109 -13.69 3.14 -1.08
C ILE A 109 -13.36 4.57 -1.52
N ARG A 110 -14.06 5.09 -2.53
CA ARG A 110 -13.86 6.45 -3.03
C ARG A 110 -14.03 7.50 -1.92
N LYS A 111 -15.08 7.36 -1.09
CA LYS A 111 -15.33 8.25 0.05
C LYS A 111 -14.21 8.19 1.09
N ILE A 112 -13.73 6.99 1.41
CA ILE A 112 -12.62 6.79 2.36
C ILE A 112 -11.32 7.43 1.85
N LEU A 113 -11.06 7.35 0.54
CA LEU A 113 -9.85 7.93 -0.07
C LEU A 113 -9.93 9.47 -0.23
N GLN A 114 -11.09 10.08 0.00
CA GLN A 114 -11.33 11.52 -0.19
C GLN A 114 -11.65 12.27 1.11
N SER A 115 -11.65 11.59 2.26
CA SER A 115 -11.81 12.17 3.60
C SER A 115 -10.49 12.66 4.17
#